data_AF-A0A843UTX6-F1
#
_entry.id   AF-A0A843UTX6-F1
#
_cell.length_a   1.000
_cell.length_b   1.000
_cell.length_c   1.000
_cell.angle_alpha   90.00
_cell.angle_beta   90.00
_cell.angle_gamma   90.00
#
_symmetry.space_group_name_H-M   'P 1'
#
loop_
_entity.id
_entity.type
_entity.pdbx_description
1 polymer ?
#
loop_
_entity_poly.entity_id
_entity_poly.type
_entity_poly.pdbx_seq_one_letter_code
_entity_poly.pdbx_strand_id
1 'polypeptide(L)' 'MDCTSEIEVKKKAKSNDPGRKYEYWLDENDKNKIKCDLCGFVTNGGIKRQKEHLVGGFSDVKKCPKTTKEIAEEMLT' A
#
# COMPACT_ATOMS: atom_id res chain seq x y z
N MET A 1 -5.39 18.43 -31.45
CA MET A 1 -4.67 18.97 -30.29
C MET A 1 -4.98 18.08 -29.11
N ASP A 2 -3.93 17.64 -28.45
CA ASP A 2 -3.86 16.54 -27.50
C ASP A 2 -4.61 16.86 -26.20
N CYS A 3 -5.78 16.23 -25.98
CA CYS A 3 -6.35 16.15 -24.63
C CYS A 3 -5.82 14.87 -24.02
N THR A 4 -4.58 14.94 -23.57
CA THR A 4 -3.86 13.88 -22.88
C THR A 4 -4.76 13.29 -21.81
N SER A 5 -5.13 12.03 -22.00
CA SER A 5 -5.69 11.18 -20.95
C SER A 5 -4.69 11.14 -19.81
N GLU A 6 -4.90 11.98 -18.80
CA GLU A 6 -4.20 11.93 -17.52
C GLU A 6 -4.60 10.63 -16.83
N ILE A 7 -3.94 9.54 -17.21
CA ILE A 7 -3.72 8.43 -16.29
C ILE A 7 -2.98 9.08 -15.12
N GLU A 8 -3.72 9.31 -14.03
CA GLU A 8 -3.19 9.79 -12.75
C GLU A 8 -1.85 9.10 -12.52
N VAL A 9 -0.76 9.83 -12.74
CA VAL A 9 0.58 9.27 -12.59
C VAL A 9 0.71 9.06 -11.09
N LYS A 10 0.34 7.87 -10.62
CA LYS A 10 0.68 7.32 -9.29
C LYS A 10 2.17 7.63 -9.15
N LYS A 11 2.51 8.71 -8.44
CA LYS A 11 3.90 9.07 -8.14
C LYS A 11 4.39 8.05 -7.13
N LYS A 12 4.71 6.85 -7.64
CA LYS A 12 5.32 5.76 -6.89
C LYS A 12 6.63 6.31 -6.36
N ALA A 13 6.84 6.22 -5.04
CA ALA A 13 8.13 6.61 -4.50
C ALA A 13 9.24 5.75 -5.13
N LYS A 14 10.46 6.29 -5.18
CA LYS A 14 11.67 5.61 -5.68
C LYS A 14 12.15 4.52 -4.70
N SER A 15 11.27 3.61 -4.31
CA SER A 15 11.54 2.58 -3.33
C SER A 15 11.09 1.25 -3.90
N ASN A 16 12.01 0.29 -3.89
CA ASN A 16 11.77 -1.07 -4.35
C ASN A 16 11.04 -1.93 -3.29
N ASP A 17 10.42 -1.29 -2.29
CA ASP A 17 9.71 -2.00 -1.23
C ASP A 17 8.48 -2.72 -1.83
N PRO A 18 8.33 -4.03 -1.62
CA PRO A 18 7.26 -4.81 -2.23
C PRO A 18 5.87 -4.35 -1.79
N GLY A 19 5.73 -3.78 -0.58
CA GLY A 19 4.46 -3.27 -0.06
C GLY A 19 3.92 -2.08 -0.85
N ARG A 20 4.77 -1.36 -1.59
CA ARG A 20 4.37 -0.23 -2.45
C ARG A 20 3.40 -0.63 -3.56
N LYS A 21 3.41 -1.91 -3.96
CA LYS A 21 2.52 -2.43 -5.00
C LYS A 21 1.05 -2.40 -4.58
N TYR A 22 0.80 -2.48 -3.27
CA TYR A 22 -0.53 -2.66 -2.67
C TYR A 22 -1.00 -1.41 -1.92
N GLU A 23 -0.42 -0.25 -2.25
CA GLU A 23 -0.62 1.01 -1.55
C GLU A 23 -1.22 2.09 -2.47
N TYR A 24 -2.15 2.88 -1.94
CA TYR A 24 -2.66 4.10 -2.55
C TYR A 24 -2.57 5.24 -1.53
N TRP A 25 -1.88 6.33 -1.87
CA TRP A 25 -1.80 7.51 -1.00
C TRP A 25 -3.09 8.32 -1.14
N LEU A 26 -3.73 8.58 -0.01
CA LEU A 26 -4.93 9.43 0.02
C LEU A 26 -4.57 10.92 -0.08
N ASP A 27 -3.40 11.28 0.46
CA ASP A 27 -2.90 12.64 0.52
C ASP A 27 -1.44 12.63 0.05
N GLU A 28 -1.11 13.41 -0.98
CA GLU A 28 0.27 13.51 -1.48
C GLU A 28 1.25 14.13 -0.46
N ASN A 29 0.71 14.94 0.45
CA ASN A 29 1.45 15.59 1.53
C ASN A 29 1.58 14.70 2.79
N ASP A 30 0.73 13.68 2.94
CA ASP A 30 0.73 12.79 4.10
C ASP A 30 0.94 11.33 3.69
N LYS A 31 2.21 10.99 3.48
CA LYS A 31 2.67 9.63 3.12
C LYS A 31 2.47 8.61 4.23
N ASN A 32 2.00 9.01 5.41
CA ASN A 32 1.66 8.07 6.48
C ASN A 32 0.28 7.46 6.28
N LYS A 33 -0.64 8.16 5.61
CA LYS A 33 -1.99 7.67 5.33
C LYS A 33 -2.00 6.88 4.03
N ILE A 34 -2.05 5.57 4.19
CA ILE A 34 -2.02 4.63 3.08
C ILE A 34 -3.32 3.85 3.07
N LYS A 35 -4.01 3.88 1.93
CA LYS A 35 -5.10 2.96 1.65
C LYS A 35 -4.55 1.69 1.02
N CYS A 36 -4.94 0.54 1.57
CA CYS A 36 -4.65 -0.75 0.97
C CYS A 36 -5.46 -0.91 -0.32
N ASP A 37 -4.79 -1.17 -1.44
CA ASP A 37 -5.43 -1.31 -2.76
C ASP A 37 -6.30 -2.58 -2.84
N LEU A 38 -6.00 -3.60 -2.02
CA LEU A 38 -6.74 -4.86 -1.99
C LEU A 38 -8.09 -4.73 -1.27
N CYS A 39 -8.08 -4.26 -0.02
CA CYS A 39 -9.26 -4.26 0.85
C CYS A 39 -9.82 -2.88 1.16
N GLY A 40 -9.13 -1.79 0.78
CA GLY A 40 -9.56 -0.42 1.03
C GLY A 40 -9.33 0.07 2.47
N PHE A 41 -8.78 -0.76 3.36
CA PHE A 41 -8.43 -0.35 4.73
C PHE A 41 -7.37 0.75 4.70
N VAL A 42 -7.52 1.76 5.56
CA VAL A 42 -6.57 2.86 5.66
C VAL A 42 -5.67 2.64 6.88
N THR A 43 -4.38 2.48 6.64
CA THR A 43 -3.35 2.49 7.66
C THR A 43 -2.84 3.91 7.86
N ASN A 44 -2.51 4.26 9.11
CA ASN A 44 -1.86 5.52 9.45
C ASN A 44 -0.52 5.21 10.13
N GLY A 45 0.56 5.26 9.36
CA GLY A 45 1.91 4.86 9.78
C GLY A 45 2.83 4.44 8.64
N GLY A 46 2.44 4.77 7.41
CA GLY A 46 3.25 4.55 6.21
C GLY A 46 3.42 3.08 5.86
N ILE A 47 4.43 2.83 5.01
CA ILE A 47 4.69 1.51 4.41
C ILE A 47 4.87 0.40 5.45
N LYS A 48 5.41 0.72 6.64
CA LYS A 48 5.59 -0.24 7.72
C LYS A 48 4.25 -0.87 8.12
N ARG A 49 3.26 -0.04 8.47
CA ARG A 49 1.92 -0.53 8.85
C ARG A 49 1.19 -1.18 7.69
N GLN A 50 1.45 -0.74 6.46
CA GLN A 50 0.92 -1.40 5.28
C GLN A 50 1.48 -2.83 5.13
N LYS A 51 2.77 -3.06 5.35
CA LYS A 51 3.35 -4.41 5.34
C LYS A 51 2.83 -5.29 6.49
N GLU A 52 2.72 -4.72 7.69
CA GLU A 52 2.12 -5.41 8.85
C GLU A 52 0.67 -5.83 8.56
N HIS A 53 -0.10 -4.96 7.89
CA HIS A 53 -1.47 -5.26 7.43
C HIS A 53 -1.50 -6.40 6.41
N LEU A 54 -0.55 -6.43 5.46
CA LEU A 54 -0.49 -7.49 4.44
C LEU A 54 -0.11 -8.85 5.05
N VAL A 55 0.98 -8.92 5.81
CA VAL A 55 1.46 -10.17 6.42
C VAL A 55 0.51 -10.65 7.53
N GLY A 56 -0.01 -9.73 8.34
CA GLY A 56 -0.72 -10.04 9.58
C GLY A 56 0.20 -10.51 10.70
N GLY A 57 -0.38 -10.95 11.83
CA GLY A 57 0.39 -11.42 13.00
C GLY A 57 0.79 -10.33 14.00
N PHE A 58 0.42 -9.07 13.73
CA PHE A 58 0.65 -7.93 14.62
C PHE A 58 -0.65 -7.58 15.38
N SER A 59 -0.54 -7.28 16.67
CA SER A 59 -1.69 -6.89 17.52
C SER A 59 -2.30 -5.55 17.13
N ASP A 60 -1.46 -4.64 16.64
CA ASP A 60 -1.80 -3.23 16.44
C ASP A 60 -2.35 -2.92 15.05
N VAL A 61 -2.24 -3.87 14.11
CA VAL A 61 -2.66 -3.71 12.73
C VAL A 61 -3.52 -4.89 12.31
N LYS A 62 -4.75 -4.62 11.90
CA LYS A 62 -5.66 -5.63 11.36
C LYS A 62 -5.03 -6.28 10.13
N LYS A 63 -5.09 -7.61 10.02
CA LYS A 63 -4.67 -8.30 8.81
C LYS A 63 -5.64 -8.00 7.65
N CYS A 64 -5.10 -7.83 6.45
CA CYS A 64 -5.88 -7.72 5.22
C CYS A 64 -6.60 -9.05 4.95
N PRO A 65 -7.94 -9.06 4.80
CA PRO A 65 -8.68 -10.28 4.52
C PRO A 65 -8.47 -10.80 3.09
N LYS A 66 -7.89 -9.98 2.21
CA LYS A 66 -7.66 -10.30 0.79
C LYS A 66 -6.19 -10.62 0.48
N THR A 67 -5.30 -10.63 1.47
CA THR A 67 -3.91 -11.03 1.23
C THR A 67 -3.82 -12.52 0.96
N THR A 68 -3.22 -12.88 -0.17
CA THR A 68 -2.83 -14.25 -0.51
C THR A 68 -1.50 -14.62 0.14
N LYS A 69 -1.14 -15.91 0.13
CA LYS A 69 0.17 -16.36 0.65
C LYS A 69 1.33 -15.71 -0.11
N GLU A 70 1.25 -15.68 -1.44
CA GLU A 70 2.26 -15.08 -2.32
C GLU A 70 2.52 -13.59 -1.96
N ILE A 71 1.44 -12.82 -1.77
CA ILE A 71 1.55 -11.41 -1.37
C ILE A 71 2.21 -11.26 0.01
N ALA A 72 1.90 -12.16 0.95
CA ALA A 72 2.53 -12.13 2.28
C ALA A 72 4.02 -12.51 2.22
N GLU A 73 4.38 -13.50 1.39
CA GLU A 73 5.76 -13.94 1.17
C GLU A 73 6.62 -12.84 0.52
N GLU A 74 6.05 -12.10 -0.45
CA GLU A 74 6.71 -10.94 -1.05
C GLU A 74 7.11 -9.88 -0.01
N MET A 75 6.43 -9.76 1.13
CA MET A 75 6.77 -8.77 2.17
C MET A 75 7.93 -9.19 3.07
N LEU A 76 8.34 -10.46 3.01
CA LEU A 76 9.40 -11.05 3.83
C LEU A 76 10.74 -11.11 3.09
N THR A 77 10.77 -10.68 1.83
CA THR A 77 11.95 -10.67 0.95
C THR A 77 12.60 -9.29 0.94
#